data_AF-M5FNJ9-F1
#
_entry.id   AF-M5FNJ9-F1
#
_cell.length_a   1.000
_cell.length_b   1.000
_cell.length_c   1.000
_cell.angle_alpha   90.00
_cell.angle_beta   90.00
_cell.angle_gamma   90.00
#
_symmetry.space_group_name_H-M   'P 1'
#
loop_
_entity.id
_entity.type
_entity.pdbx_description
1 polymer ?
#
loop_
_entity_poly.entity_id
_entity_poly.type
_entity_poly.pdbx_seq_one_letter_code
_entity_poly.pdbx_strand_id
1 'polypeptide(L)' 'IGPPNKIQQRAVPFLLRGNDIIAQAPPTQERIAAYVIPAIQICLNTLAQRLPTRGPTVLIVCTTVDQANQGHKMLRDL' A
#
# COMPACT_ATOMS: atom_id res chain seq x y z
N ILE A 1 5.50 -11.81 8.63
CA ILE A 1 4.76 -10.56 8.94
C ILE A 1 4.09 -10.77 10.29
N GLY A 2 4.34 -9.89 11.27
CA GLY A 2 3.66 -9.95 12.57
C GLY A 2 2.18 -9.52 12.46
N PRO A 3 1.43 -9.49 13.58
CA PRO A 3 0.05 -8.98 13.56
C PRO A 3 0.02 -7.52 13.06
N PRO A 4 -1.06 -7.12 12.35
CA PRO A 4 -1.14 -5.77 11.80
C PRO A 4 -1.13 -4.74 12.93
N ASN A 5 -0.38 -3.65 12.76
CA ASN A 5 -0.33 -2.58 13.75
C ASN A 5 -1.57 -1.66 13.67
N LYS A 6 -1.72 -0.70 14.60
CA LYS A 6 -2.93 0.15 14.69
C LYS A 6 -3.29 0.88 13.38
N ILE A 7 -2.30 1.34 12.61
CA ILE A 7 -2.56 2.10 11.37
C ILE A 7 -2.97 1.16 10.25
N GLN A 8 -2.37 -0.03 10.18
CA GLN A 8 -2.76 -1.06 9.22
C GLN A 8 -4.17 -1.56 9.49
N GLN A 9 -4.49 -1.89 10.76
CA GLN A 9 -5.83 -2.32 11.18
C GLN A 9 -6.90 -1.28 10.83
N ARG A 10 -6.57 0.01 10.95
CA ARG A 10 -7.52 1.10 10.67
C ARG A 10 -7.58 1.53 9.21
N ALA A 11 -6.50 1.43 8.45
CA ALA A 11 -6.45 1.94 7.07
C ALA A 11 -6.81 0.87 6.03
N VAL A 12 -6.24 -0.34 6.16
CA VAL A 12 -6.30 -1.38 5.13
C VAL A 12 -7.74 -1.77 4.77
N PRO A 13 -8.68 -1.99 5.73
CA PRO A 13 -10.05 -2.38 5.37
C PRO A 13 -10.80 -1.32 4.55
N PHE A 14 -10.52 -0.03 4.75
CA PHE A 14 -11.18 1.02 3.97
C PHE A 14 -10.54 1.19 2.60
N LEU A 15 -9.20 1.14 2.51
CA LEU A 15 -8.49 1.18 1.24
C LEU A 15 -8.90 0.02 0.31
N LEU A 16 -9.05 -1.18 0.86
CA LEU A 16 -9.48 -2.36 0.08
C LEU A 16 -10.93 -2.29 -0.41
N ARG A 17 -11.76 -1.43 0.19
CA ARG A 17 -13.12 -1.15 -0.28
C ARG A 17 -13.18 -0.03 -1.32
N GLY A 18 -12.04 0.58 -1.65
CA GLY A 18 -11.95 1.71 -2.59
C GLY A 18 -12.32 3.06 -1.96
N ASN A 19 -12.31 3.17 -0.63
CA ASN A 19 -12.54 4.44 0.03
C ASN A 19 -11.28 5.30 0.00
N ASP A 20 -11.45 6.59 -0.29
CA ASP A 20 -10.42 7.60 -0.03
C ASP A 20 -10.27 7.81 1.47
N ILE A 21 -9.03 7.83 1.95
CA ILE A 21 -8.73 7.98 3.37
C ILE A 21 -7.63 8.99 3.64
N ILE A 22 -7.70 9.61 4.82
CA ILE A 22 -6.59 10.32 5.44
C ILE A 22 -6.20 9.53 6.68
N ALA A 23 -4.98 9.00 6.66
CA ALA A 23 -4.43 8.18 7.74
C ALA A 23 -3.23 8.89 8.37
N GLN A 24 -3.26 9.08 9.69
CA GLN A 24 -2.15 9.63 10.45
C GLN A 24 -1.65 8.62 11.45
N ALA A 25 -0.33 8.49 11.54
CA ALA A 25 0.33 7.67 12.54
C ALA A 25 1.64 8.32 12.98
N PRO A 26 2.09 8.09 14.23
CA PRO A 26 3.38 8.57 14.70
C PRO A 26 4.57 8.08 13.84
N PRO A 27 5.72 8.78 13.82
CA PRO A 27 6.96 8.32 13.17
C PRO A 27 7.43 6.93 13.61
N THR A 28 7.21 6.59 14.87
CA THR A 28 7.57 5.29 15.45
C THR A 28 6.72 4.13 14.94
N GLN A 29 5.62 4.40 14.22
CA GLN A 29 4.70 3.39 13.74
C GLN A 29 5.00 3.02 12.29
N GLU A 30 5.10 1.72 12.01
CA GLU A 30 5.35 1.20 10.66
C GLU A 30 4.16 1.43 9.73
N ARG A 31 4.25 2.47 8.89
CA ARG A 31 3.19 2.88 7.96
C ARG A 31 3.25 2.22 6.59
N ILE A 32 4.39 1.64 6.23
CA ILE A 32 4.67 1.19 4.86
C ILE A 32 3.66 0.15 4.39
N ALA A 33 3.45 -0.90 5.19
CA ALA A 33 2.48 -1.95 4.86
C ALA A 33 1.03 -1.44 4.75
N ALA A 34 0.69 -0.31 5.39
CA ALA A 34 -0.67 0.23 5.35
C ALA A 34 -1.06 0.77 3.97
N TYR A 35 -0.08 1.14 3.13
CA TYR A 35 -0.32 1.54 1.73
C TYR A 35 0.23 0.54 0.70
N VAL A 36 1.26 -0.24 1.02
CA VAL A 36 1.81 -1.27 0.08
C VAL A 36 0.85 -2.44 -0.10
N ILE A 37 0.26 -2.98 0.98
CA ILE A 37 -0.64 -4.15 0.88
C ILE A 37 -1.86 -3.85 0.00
N PRO A 38 -2.59 -2.73 0.20
CA PRO A 38 -3.71 -2.38 -0.67
C PRO A 38 -3.28 -2.14 -2.12
N ALA A 39 -2.11 -1.54 -2.35
CA ALA A 39 -1.59 -1.31 -3.70
C ALA A 39 -1.40 -2.62 -4.46
N ILE A 40 -0.78 -3.62 -3.83
CA ILE A 40 -0.60 -4.96 -4.43
C ILE A 40 -1.97 -5.58 -4.76
N GLN A 41 -2.91 -5.54 -3.81
CA GLN A 41 -4.24 -6.13 -4.04
C GLN A 41 -4.96 -5.48 -5.22
N ILE A 42 -4.88 -4.15 -5.35
CA ILE A 42 -5.46 -3.41 -6.49
C ILE A 42 -4.82 -3.88 -7.79
N CYS A 43 -3.49 -3.95 -7.86
CA CYS A 43 -2.77 -4.45 -9.04
C CYS A 43 -3.20 -5.88 -9.41
N LEU A 44 -3.26 -6.79 -8.44
CA LEU A 44 -3.66 -8.18 -8.67
C LEU A 44 -5.10 -8.29 -9.17
N ASN A 45 -6.02 -7.50 -8.61
CA ASN A 45 -7.42 -7.46 -9.05
C ASN A 45 -7.53 -6.93 -10.48
N THR A 46 -6.81 -5.85 -10.82
CA THR A 46 -6.80 -5.31 -12.18
C THR A 46 -6.23 -6.32 -13.19
N LEU A 47 -5.16 -7.03 -12.82
CA LEU A 47 -4.58 -8.09 -13.65
C LEU A 47 -5.56 -9.25 -13.87
N ALA A 48 -6.25 -9.69 -12.80
CA ALA A 48 -7.23 -10.76 -12.86
C ALA A 48 -8.42 -10.41 -13.78
N GLN A 49 -8.81 -9.14 -13.82
CA GLN A 49 -9.88 -8.63 -14.68
C GLN A 49 -9.46 -8.46 -16.16
N ARG A 50 -8.19 -8.73 -16.50
CA ARG A 50 -7.62 -8.58 -17.86
C ARG A 50 -7.91 -7.20 -18.47
N LEU A 51 -7.99 -6.17 -17.63
CA LEU A 51 -8.19 -4.81 -18.10
C LEU A 51 -6.94 -4.39 -18.88
N PRO A 52 -7.07 -3.84 -20.10
CA PRO A 52 -5.93 -3.34 -20.84
C PRO A 52 -5.36 -2.11 -20.13
N THR A 53 -4.32 -2.31 -19.32
CA THR A 53 -3.63 -1.23 -18.60
C THR A 53 -2.51 -0.65 -19.46
N ARG A 54 -2.59 0.64 -19.81
CA ARG A 54 -1.47 1.39 -20.41
C ARG A 54 -0.77 2.19 -19.33
N GLY A 55 0.08 1.52 -18.55
CA GLY A 55 0.88 2.17 -17.49
C GLY A 55 0.65 1.57 -16.10
N PRO A 56 1.20 2.22 -15.06
CA PRO A 56 1.11 1.72 -13.68
C PRO A 56 -0.34 1.77 -13.17
N THR A 57 -0.82 0.66 -12.61
CA THR A 57 -2.14 0.59 -11.96
C THR A 57 -2.20 1.40 -10.67
N VAL A 58 -1.08 1.46 -9.93
CA VAL A 58 -0.97 2.19 -8.67
C VAL A 58 0.28 3.05 -8.69
N LEU A 59 0.14 4.31 -8.23
CA LEU A 59 1.23 5.25 -8.04
C LEU A 59 1.36 5.57 -6.54
N ILE A 60 2.54 5.33 -5.99
CA ILE A 60 2.90 5.71 -4.62
C ILE A 60 3.94 6.84 -4.72
N VAL A 61 3.64 7.98 -4.09
CA VAL A 61 4.55 9.12 -4.04
C VAL A 61 5.15 9.21 -2.64
N CYS A 62 6.47 9.21 -2.56
CA CYS A 62 7.22 9.31 -1.31
C CYS A 62 7.93 10.66 -1.21
N THR A 63 8.08 11.18 0.02
CA THR A 63 8.81 12.44 0.25
C THR A 63 10.33 12.26 0.27
N THR A 64 10.81 11.03 0.48
CA THR A 64 12.24 10.71 0.50
C THR A 64 12.56 9.43 -0.26
N VAL A 65 13.81 9.32 -0.71
CA VAL A 65 14.35 8.13 -1.39
C VAL A 65 14.33 6.93 -0.46
N ASP A 66 14.64 7.11 0.83
CA ASP A 66 14.63 6.01 1.80
C ASP A 66 13.24 5.39 1.97
N GLN A 67 12.20 6.23 2.02
CA GLN A 67 10.82 5.74 2.09
C GLN A 67 10.44 4.96 0.82
N ALA A 68 10.85 5.45 -0.35
CA ALA A 68 10.63 4.76 -1.62
C ALA A 68 11.34 3.39 -1.62
N ASN A 69 12.59 3.34 -1.18
CA ASN A 69 13.37 2.10 -1.10
C ASN A 69 12.78 1.10 -0.11
N GLN A 70 12.34 1.54 1.07
CA GLN A 70 11.70 0.65 2.04
C GLN A 70 10.37 0.09 1.52
N GLY A 71 9.56 0.92 0.85
CA GLY A 71 8.34 0.47 0.19
C GLY A 71 8.62 -0.54 -0.93
N HIS A 72 9.60 -0.26 -1.78
CA HIS A 72 10.01 -1.14 -2.86
C HIS A 72 10.60 -2.47 -2.35
N LYS A 73 11.38 -2.44 -1.26
CA LYS A 73 11.87 -3.65 -0.61
C LYS A 73 10.71 -4.50 -0.09
N MET A 74 9.78 -3.90 0.66
CA MET A 74 8.60 -4.61 1.16
C MET A 74 7.76 -5.20 0.01
N LEU A 75 7.60 -4.48 -1.10
CA LEU A 75 6.92 -4.98 -2.29
C LEU A 75 7.61 -6.23 -2.87
N ARG A 76 8.95 -6.28 -2.89
CA ARG A 76 9.72 -7.40 -3.42
C ARG A 76 9.75 -8.61 -2.50
N ASP A 77 9.68 -8.38 -1.19
CA ASP A 77 9.77 -9.41 -0.16
C ASP A 77 8.40 -10.08 0.16
N LEU A 78 7.29 -9.52 -0.36
CA LEU A 78 5.92 -10.03 -0.23
C LEU A 78 5.54 -10.93 -1.42
#